data_AF-A0A7S2I1C0-F1
#
_entry.id   AF-A0A7S2I1C0-F1
#
_cell.length_a   1.000
_cell.length_b   1.000
_cell.length_c   1.000
_cell.angle_alpha   90.00
_cell.angle_beta   90.00
_cell.angle_gamma   90.00
#
_symmetry.space_group_name_H-M   'P 1'
#
loop_
_entity.id
_entity.type
_entity.pdbx_description
1 polymer ?
#
loop_
_entity_poly.entity_id
_entity_poly.type
_entity_poly.pdbx_seq_one_letter_code
_entity_poly.pdbx_strand_id
1 'polypeptide(L)'
;ADREMGVVQFYAPTGPLLRTLRVPGSNLRSISWEGNGLRLALAVDSHIFFANIRPDYLWGYFSRTLVYAVLKKERSEHVVVFWDTHGDEKYTKYIKHVMHIRSSDEYCVLVTKADDS
;
A
#
# COMPACT_ATOMS: atom_id res chain seq x y z
N ALA A 1 -28.22 21.36 -4.01
CA ALA A 1 -27.33 21.57 -5.17
C ALA A 1 -26.08 20.77 -4.91
N ASP A 2 -25.78 19.76 -5.75
CA ASP A 2 -24.54 19.01 -5.62
C ASP A 2 -23.37 19.97 -5.79
N ARG A 3 -22.52 20.04 -4.76
CA ARG A 3 -21.32 20.87 -4.77
C ARG A 3 -20.38 20.23 -5.80
N GLU A 4 -19.97 20.98 -6.82
CA GLU A 4 -18.95 20.49 -7.76
C GLU A 4 -17.72 20.03 -6.98
N MET A 5 -17.31 18.78 -7.20
CA MET A 5 -16.15 18.17 -6.55
C MET A 5 -15.13 17.79 -7.60
N GLY A 6 -13.89 18.21 -7.39
CA GLY A 6 -12.74 17.70 -8.11
C GLY A 6 -12.59 16.20 -7.88
N VAL A 7 -12.18 15.49 -8.93
CA VAL A 7 -11.99 14.03 -8.88
C VAL A 7 -10.57 13.70 -9.31
N VAL A 8 -9.88 12.92 -8.49
CA VAL A 8 -8.57 12.33 -8.83
C VAL A 8 -8.76 10.83 -8.95
N GLN A 9 -8.34 10.27 -10.09
CA GLN A 9 -8.45 8.83 -10.36
C GLN A 9 -7.06 8.21 -10.44
N PHE A 10 -6.91 7.07 -9.77
CA PHE A 10 -5.68 6.29 -9.73
C PHE A 10 -5.86 5.08 -10.64
N TYR A 11 -4.90 4.87 -11.55
CA TYR A 11 -4.90 3.76 -12.48
C TYR A 11 -3.66 2.90 -12.28
N ALA A 12 -3.80 1.59 -12.51
CA ALA A 12 -2.67 0.69 -12.59
C ALA A 12 -1.86 0.97 -13.86
N PRO A 13 -0.56 0.63 -13.90
CA PRO A 13 0.24 0.72 -15.14
C PRO A 13 -0.35 -0.09 -16.30
N THR A 14 -1.17 -1.10 -15.99
CA THR A 14 -1.88 -1.93 -16.97
C THR A 14 -3.18 -1.31 -17.49
N GLY A 15 -3.62 -0.17 -16.93
CA GLY A 15 -4.84 0.55 -17.35
C GLY A 15 -6.08 0.46 -16.43
N PRO A 16 -6.30 -0.58 -15.60
CA PRO A 16 -7.45 -0.64 -14.71
C PRO A 16 -7.51 0.51 -13.69
N LEU A 17 -8.72 0.99 -13.40
CA LEU A 17 -8.98 1.96 -12.33
C LEU A 17 -8.78 1.28 -10.96
N LEU A 18 -7.88 1.84 -10.14
CA LEU A 18 -7.59 1.39 -8.77
C LEU A 18 -8.48 2.09 -7.75
N ARG A 19 -8.62 3.41 -7.84
CA ARG A 19 -9.35 4.22 -6.85
C ARG A 19 -9.79 5.56 -7.41
N THR A 20 -10.91 6.07 -6.91
CA THR A 20 -11.39 7.44 -7.14
C THR A 20 -11.37 8.20 -5.81
N LEU A 21 -10.67 9.33 -5.79
CA LEU A 21 -10.60 10.26 -4.66
C LEU A 21 -11.40 11.51 -5.02
N ARG A 22 -12.43 11.81 -4.23
CA ARG A 22 -13.19 13.05 -4.36
C ARG A 22 -12.56 14.12 -3.47
N VAL A 23 -12.27 15.27 -4.04
CA VAL A 23 -11.61 16.39 -3.37
C VAL A 23 -12.58 17.57 -3.32
N PRO A 24 -12.71 18.26 -2.18
CA PRO A 24 -13.54 19.46 -2.09
C PRO A 24 -13.01 20.57 -3.00
N GLY A 25 -13.91 21.28 -3.69
CA GLY A 25 -13.59 22.38 -4.59
C GLY A 25 -13.84 22.01 -6.06
N SER A 26 -13.90 23.01 -6.93
CA SER A 26 -14.24 22.82 -8.34
C SER A 26 -13.02 22.88 -9.26
N ASN A 27 -11.99 23.65 -8.92
CA ASN A 27 -10.82 23.83 -9.80
C ASN A 27 -9.58 23.07 -9.30
N LEU A 28 -9.45 21.80 -9.68
CA LEU A 28 -8.22 21.03 -9.47
C LEU A 28 -7.18 21.44 -10.53
N ARG A 29 -6.10 22.13 -10.10
CA ARG A 29 -5.12 22.75 -11.02
C ARG A 29 -3.82 21.97 -11.15
N SER A 30 -3.37 21.31 -10.07
CA SER A 30 -2.12 20.56 -10.10
C SER A 30 -2.08 19.46 -9.05
N ILE A 31 -1.21 18.48 -9.29
CA ILE A 31 -0.90 17.36 -8.42
C ILE A 31 0.61 17.13 -8.40
N SER A 32 1.15 16.79 -7.24
CA SER A 32 2.55 16.40 -7.10
C SER A 32 2.68 15.23 -6.12
N TRP A 33 3.61 14.31 -6.42
CA TRP A 33 3.90 13.14 -5.60
C TRP A 33 5.05 13.41 -4.63
N GLU A 34 4.90 12.93 -3.40
CA GLU A 34 6.04 12.76 -2.49
C GLU A 34 7.01 11.71 -3.07
N GLY A 35 8.31 11.91 -2.88
CA GLY A 35 9.34 11.03 -3.47
C GLY A 35 9.25 9.55 -3.05
N ASN A 36 8.59 9.24 -1.93
CA ASN A 36 8.35 7.85 -1.49
C ASN A 36 7.11 7.21 -2.17
N GLY A 37 6.21 7.99 -2.76
CA GLY A 37 4.97 7.53 -3.39
C GLY A 37 3.79 7.28 -2.43
N LEU A 38 3.89 7.69 -1.15
CA LEU A 38 2.87 7.45 -0.12
C LEU A 38 2.05 8.70 0.22
N ARG A 39 2.34 9.83 -0.42
CA ARG A 39 1.57 11.06 -0.25
C ARG A 39 1.52 11.87 -1.54
N LEU A 40 0.44 12.62 -1.66
CA LEU A 40 0.19 13.59 -2.72
C LEU A 40 -0.04 14.98 -2.14
N ALA A 41 0.40 15.99 -2.88
CA ALA A 41 -0.05 17.37 -2.73
C ALA A 41 -0.97 17.74 -3.91
N LEU A 42 -2.10 18.36 -3.62
CA LEU A 42 -3.13 18.75 -4.60
C LEU A 42 -3.41 20.25 -4.46
N ALA A 43 -3.30 21.01 -5.55
CA ALA A 43 -3.74 22.40 -5.58
C ALA A 43 -5.17 22.46 -6.11
N VAL A 44 -6.11 22.88 -5.24
CA VAL A 44 -7.53 23.00 -5.58
C VAL A 44 -8.04 24.37 -5.14
N ASP A 45 -8.57 25.13 -6.10
CA ASP A 45 -8.96 26.54 -5.92
C ASP A 45 -7.82 27.38 -5.32
N SER A 46 -7.98 27.82 -4.06
CA SER A 46 -6.99 28.58 -3.27
C SER A 46 -6.34 27.76 -2.14
N HIS A 47 -6.49 26.44 -2.14
CA HIS A 47 -6.03 25.55 -1.07
C HIS A 47 -5.05 24.50 -1.59
N ILE A 48 -4.18 24.03 -0.69
CA ILE A 48 -3.32 22.87 -0.91
C ILE A 48 -3.80 21.75 0.01
N PHE A 49 -4.20 20.63 -0.57
CA PHE A 49 -4.57 19.41 0.16
C PHE A 49 -3.41 18.42 0.14
N PHE A 50 -3.25 17.71 1.26
CA PHE A 50 -2.35 16.56 1.35
C PHE A 50 -3.17 15.28 1.52
N ALA A 51 -2.95 14.31 0.63
CA ALA A 51 -3.62 13.02 0.68
C ALA A 51 -2.57 11.92 0.91
N ASN A 52 -2.77 11.10 1.94
CA ASN A 52 -1.94 9.92 2.17
C ASN A 52 -2.45 8.74 1.34
N ILE A 53 -1.53 7.96 0.81
CA ILE A 53 -1.79 6.73 0.08
C ILE A 53 -1.33 5.58 0.95
N ARG A 54 -2.26 4.64 1.16
CA ARG A 54 -1.99 3.38 1.84
C ARG A 54 -2.06 2.27 0.80
N PRO A 55 -0.90 1.75 0.36
CA PRO A 55 -0.86 0.53 -0.44
C PRO A 55 -1.60 -0.61 0.25
N ASP A 56 -2.13 -1.53 -0.54
CA ASP A 56 -2.62 -2.79 -0.02
C ASP A 56 -1.42 -3.69 0.28
N TYR A 57 -0.94 -3.63 1.53
CA TYR A 57 0.19 -4.44 1.97
C TYR A 57 -0.26 -5.88 2.15
N LEU A 58 0.59 -6.84 1.81
CA LEU A 58 0.33 -8.24 2.18
C LEU A 58 0.57 -8.40 3.68
N TRP A 59 -0.43 -8.89 4.40
CA TRP A 59 -0.33 -9.15 5.83
C TRP A 59 -1.23 -10.31 6.26
N GLY A 60 -1.00 -10.80 7.46
CA GLY A 60 -1.81 -11.77 8.17
C GLY A 60 -1.55 -11.69 9.66
N TYR A 61 -2.47 -12.22 10.45
CA TYR A 61 -2.33 -12.34 11.90
C TYR A 61 -2.66 -13.78 12.33
N PHE A 62 -1.75 -14.40 13.07
CA PHE A 62 -1.88 -15.77 13.58
C PHE A 62 -1.08 -15.91 14.87
N SER A 63 -1.54 -16.71 15.83
CA SER A 63 -0.81 -17.02 17.06
C SER A 63 -0.06 -15.82 17.69
N ARG A 64 -0.78 -14.70 17.88
CA ARG A 64 -0.27 -13.40 18.40
C ARG A 64 0.82 -12.70 17.56
N THR A 65 1.11 -13.22 16.39
CA THR A 65 2.13 -12.71 15.46
C THR A 65 1.46 -11.99 14.30
N LEU A 66 1.80 -10.71 14.11
CA LEU A 66 1.51 -9.98 12.89
C LEU A 66 2.60 -10.29 11.86
N VAL A 67 2.21 -10.85 10.72
CA VAL A 67 3.10 -11.03 9.58
C VAL A 67 2.76 -10.02 8.49
N TYR A 68 3.75 -9.33 7.94
CA TYR A 68 3.55 -8.39 6.84
C TYR A 68 4.75 -8.31 5.90
N ALA A 69 4.48 -8.05 4.63
CA ALA A 69 5.51 -7.87 3.61
C ALA A 69 5.75 -6.39 3.31
N VAL A 70 7.02 -6.01 3.24
CA VAL A 70 7.47 -4.68 2.83
C VAL A 70 8.29 -4.81 1.55
N LEU A 71 7.87 -4.11 0.50
CA LEU A 71 8.67 -3.96 -0.70
C LEU A 71 9.71 -2.86 -0.49
N LYS A 72 11.00 -3.20 -0.56
CA LYS A 72 12.06 -2.19 -0.56
C LYS A 72 12.24 -1.65 -1.98
N LYS A 73 12.23 -0.32 -2.16
CA LYS A 73 12.42 0.32 -3.47
C LYS A 73 13.68 -0.13 -4.23
N GLU A 74 14.70 -0.58 -3.50
CA GLU A 74 16.01 -0.96 -4.05
C GLU A 74 16.17 -2.46 -4.32
N ARG A 75 15.22 -3.32 -3.91
CA ARG A 75 15.34 -4.78 -4.03
C ARG A 75 14.10 -5.42 -4.61
N SER A 76 14.28 -6.46 -5.42
CA SER A 76 13.19 -7.31 -5.92
C SER A 76 12.62 -8.25 -4.85
N GLU A 77 13.26 -8.35 -3.68
CA GLU A 77 12.86 -9.19 -2.56
C GLU A 77 11.88 -8.47 -1.64
N HIS A 78 10.84 -9.18 -1.21
CA HIS A 78 9.99 -8.72 -0.12
C HIS A 78 10.70 -8.99 1.21
N VAL A 79 10.66 -8.00 2.10
CA VAL A 79 11.03 -8.16 3.49
C VAL A 79 9.78 -8.59 4.25
N VAL A 80 9.70 -9.87 4.60
CA VAL A 80 8.59 -10.43 5.38
C VAL A 80 8.95 -10.38 6.85
N VAL A 81 8.21 -9.59 7.63
CA VAL A 81 8.41 -9.40 9.05
C VAL A 81 7.35 -10.19 9.81
N PHE A 82 7.77 -10.97 10.79
CA PHE A 82 6.95 -11.63 11.80
C PHE A 82 7.15 -10.87 13.10
N TRP A 83 6.12 -10.19 13.57
CA TRP A 83 6.16 -9.37 14.77
C TRP A 83 5.26 -10.00 15.83
N ASP A 84 5.85 -10.49 16.92
CA ASP A 84 5.11 -10.86 18.12
C ASP A 84 4.56 -9.58 18.76
N THR A 85 3.24 -9.43 18.70
CA THR A 85 2.56 -8.24 19.21
C THR A 85 2.51 -8.17 20.74
N HIS A 86 2.87 -9.26 21.44
CA HIS A 86 2.91 -9.30 22.90
C HIS A 86 4.32 -9.10 23.45
N GLY A 87 5.31 -9.85 22.92
CA GLY A 87 6.72 -9.71 23.29
C GLY A 87 7.45 -8.55 22.61
N ASP A 88 6.83 -7.91 21.62
CA ASP A 88 7.42 -6.90 20.71
C ASP A 88 8.64 -7.37 19.89
N GLU A 89 8.91 -8.68 19.89
CA GLU A 89 10.00 -9.29 19.14
C GLU A 89 9.67 -9.34 17.64
N LYS A 90 10.68 -9.08 16.81
CA LYS A 90 10.53 -9.03 15.35
C LYS A 90 11.54 -9.96 14.68
N TYR A 91 11.05 -10.89 13.89
CA TYR A 91 11.85 -11.79 13.07
C TYR A 91 11.63 -11.48 11.59
N THR A 92 12.70 -11.36 10.81
CA THR A 92 12.63 -10.93 9.41
C THR A 92 13.17 -12.00 8.47
N LYS A 93 12.43 -12.29 7.39
CA LYS A 93 12.86 -13.13 6.26
C LYS A 93 12.90 -12.32 4.97
N TYR A 94 13.89 -12.59 4.14
CA TYR A 94 13.97 -12.07 2.77
C TYR A 94 13.43 -13.12 1.82
N ILE A 95 12.32 -12.82 1.15
CA ILE A 95 11.62 -13.79 0.32
C ILE A 95 11.32 -13.16 -1.05
N LYS A 96 11.77 -13.84 -2.11
CA LYS A 96 11.51 -13.43 -3.49
C LYS A 96 10.07 -13.71 -3.88
N HIS A 97 9.51 -12.86 -4.74
CA HIS A 97 8.24 -13.09 -5.42
C HIS A 97 7.05 -13.47 -4.50
N VAL A 98 6.96 -12.86 -3.31
CA VAL A 98 5.79 -13.05 -2.43
C VAL A 98 4.56 -12.48 -3.12
N MET A 99 3.57 -13.34 -3.36
CA MET A 99 2.31 -13.00 -4.03
C MET A 99 1.19 -12.80 -3.01
N HIS A 100 1.10 -13.68 -2.01
CA HIS A 100 0.06 -13.64 -0.99
C HIS A 100 0.59 -14.02 0.39
N ILE A 101 -0.02 -13.41 1.40
CA ILE A 101 0.08 -13.82 2.80
C ILE A 101 -1.36 -14.12 3.25
N ARG A 102 -1.57 -15.31 3.80
CA ARG A 102 -2.85 -15.70 4.40
C ARG A 102 -2.58 -16.35 5.74
N SER A 103 -3.45 -16.09 6.69
CA SER A 103 -3.39 -16.67 8.01
C SER A 103 -4.75 -17.21 8.41
N SER A 104 -4.73 -18.26 9.22
CA SER A 104 -5.91 -18.80 9.87
C SER A 104 -5.48 -19.43 11.18
N ASP A 105 -6.08 -18.98 12.27
CA ASP A 105 -5.86 -19.49 13.62
C ASP A 105 -4.36 -19.48 14.00
N GLU A 106 -3.72 -20.65 14.08
CA GLU A 106 -2.31 -20.81 14.44
C GLU A 106 -1.36 -20.86 13.23
N TYR A 107 -1.88 -20.80 12.00
CA TYR A 107 -1.11 -21.02 10.79
C TYR A 107 -1.01 -19.77 9.91
N CYS A 108 0.13 -19.64 9.25
CA CYS A 108 0.38 -18.66 8.19
C CYS A 108 0.96 -19.36 6.96
N VAL A 109 0.40 -19.02 5.80
CA VAL A 109 0.84 -19.48 4.48
C VAL A 109 1.36 -18.28 3.69
N LEU A 110 2.58 -18.43 3.18
CA LEU A 110 3.19 -17.51 2.23
C LEU A 110 3.16 -18.17 0.85
N VAL A 111 2.57 -17.50 -0.13
CA VAL A 111 2.55 -17.96 -1.52
C VAL A 111 3.60 -17.18 -2.29
N THR A 112 4.55 -17.87 -2.90
CA THR A 112 5.63 -17.30 -3.69
C THR A 112 5.60 -17.82 -5.12
N LYS A 113 5.91 -16.99 -6.11
CA LYS A 113 6.19 -17.48 -7.46
C LYS A 113 7.57 -18.16 -7.45
N ALA A 114 7.67 -19.36 -8.04
CA ALA A 114 8.95 -20.00 -8.28
C ALA A 114 9.73 -19.23 -9.36
N ASP A 115 11.06 -19.27 -9.27
CA ASP A 115 11.92 -18.81 -10.36
C ASP A 115 11.72 -19.77 -11.55
N ASP A 116 11.54 -19.22 -12.75
CA ASP A 116 11.45 -20.02 -13.97
C ASP A 116 12.87 -20.59 -14.23
N SER A 117 13.03 -21.92 -14.17
CA SER A 117 14.31 -22.63 -14.33
C SER A 117 15.06 -22.29 -15.62
#